data_AF-F4HKM4-F1
#
_entry.id   AF-F4HKM4-F1
#
_cell.length_a   1.000
_cell.length_b   1.000
_cell.length_c   1.000
_cell.angle_alpha   90.00
_cell.angle_beta   90.00
_cell.angle_gamma   90.00
#
_symmetry.space_group_name_H-M   'P 1'
#
loop_
_entity.id
_entity.type
_entity.pdbx_description
1 polymer ?
#
loop_
_entity_poly.entity_id
_entity_poly.type
_entity_poly.pdbx_seq_one_letter_code
_entity_poly.pdbx_strand_id
1 'polypeptide(L)'
;MRLLVKVSGRGIDLQIYSGLEVEGTTISVVGLYVCKFGIGTRETTCGHVMKTNKVSVLEGNILITDTSEVIGMEHTGGDSGAPVFVKPYYTPSTRIVEIHFGGVEGTTITGFSEIDGIFRELGNMEVAYNG
;
A
#
# COMPACT_ATOMS: atom_id res chain seq x y z
N MET A 1 -19.93 17.89 -2.67
CA MET A 1 -19.40 17.01 -3.73
C MET A 1 -19.15 15.65 -3.08
N ARG A 2 -19.74 14.55 -3.55
CA ARG A 2 -19.68 13.26 -2.84
C ARG A 2 -18.47 12.44 -3.29
N LEU A 3 -17.44 12.39 -2.46
CA LEU A 3 -16.46 11.32 -2.53
C LEU A 3 -17.03 10.16 -1.71
N LEU A 4 -17.37 9.07 -2.39
CA LEU A 4 -17.97 7.84 -1.85
C LEU A 4 -17.26 6.66 -2.48
N VAL A 5 -17.09 5.63 -1.67
CA VAL A 5 -15.76 5.08 -1.46
C VAL A 5 -16.08 3.81 -0.60
N LYS A 6 -15.58 2.60 -0.97
CA LYS A 6 -15.73 1.30 -0.20
C LYS A 6 -14.73 0.18 -0.60
N VAL A 7 -13.93 -0.37 0.33
CA VAL A 7 -13.04 -1.56 0.14
C VAL A 7 -13.05 -2.40 1.41
N SER A 8 -13.67 -3.57 1.32
CA SER A 8 -14.24 -4.28 2.48
C SER A 8 -15.33 -3.45 3.20
N GLY A 9 -16.19 -4.11 3.96
CA GLY A 9 -17.27 -3.44 4.70
C GLY A 9 -16.84 -2.72 5.97
N ARG A 10 -15.56 -2.36 6.12
CA ARG A 10 -14.96 -1.81 7.34
C ARG A 10 -14.09 -0.60 6.96
N GLY A 11 -14.24 0.50 7.70
CA GLY A 11 -13.38 1.68 7.52
C GLY A 11 -11.93 1.43 7.97
N ILE A 12 -11.04 2.37 7.67
CA ILE A 12 -9.66 2.32 8.17
C ILE A 12 -9.70 2.37 9.70
N ASP A 13 -9.02 1.42 10.35
CA ASP A 13 -8.97 1.38 11.81
C ASP A 13 -8.04 2.49 12.34
N LEU A 14 -8.65 3.56 12.85
CA LEU A 14 -7.96 4.72 13.39
C LEU A 14 -7.16 4.41 14.66
N GLN A 15 -7.40 3.28 15.34
CA GLN A 15 -6.54 2.84 16.45
C GLN A 15 -5.19 2.34 15.94
N ILE A 16 -5.15 1.86 14.69
CA ILE A 16 -3.96 1.29 14.04
C ILE A 16 -3.24 2.37 13.22
N TYR A 17 -3.99 3.19 12.48
CA TYR A 17 -3.45 4.20 11.55
C TYR A 17 -3.61 5.65 12.05
N SER A 18 -3.65 5.85 13.38
CA SER A 18 -3.79 7.17 13.99
C SER A 18 -2.76 8.18 13.44
N GLY A 19 -3.25 9.34 12.97
CA GLY A 19 -2.40 10.42 12.45
C GLY A 19 -2.06 10.37 10.95
N LEU A 20 -2.56 9.41 10.17
CA LEU A 20 -2.51 9.48 8.70
C LEU A 20 -3.64 10.35 8.15
N GLU A 21 -3.32 11.59 7.76
CA GLU A 21 -4.23 12.47 7.02
C GLU A 21 -4.21 12.11 5.53
N VAL A 22 -5.09 11.22 5.09
CA VAL A 22 -5.08 10.73 3.71
C VAL A 22 -5.82 11.68 2.76
N GLU A 23 -5.08 12.33 1.85
CA GLU A 23 -5.64 13.25 0.84
C GLU A 23 -6.13 12.56 -0.43
N GLY A 24 -5.72 11.30 -0.65
CA GLY A 24 -6.04 10.54 -1.85
C GLY A 24 -4.92 9.57 -2.24
N THR A 25 -4.73 9.40 -3.55
CA THR A 25 -3.82 8.40 -4.11
C THR A 25 -2.78 9.02 -5.05
N THR A 26 -1.76 8.24 -5.41
CA THR A 26 -0.78 8.60 -6.45
C THR A 26 -0.19 7.35 -7.09
N ILE A 27 0.39 7.52 -8.27
CA ILE A 27 1.00 6.46 -9.07
C ILE A 27 2.30 5.96 -8.44
N SER A 28 2.65 4.69 -8.63
CA SER A 28 3.97 4.15 -8.24
C SER A 28 5.02 4.42 -9.34
N VAL A 29 6.24 4.80 -8.93
CA VAL A 29 7.37 5.01 -9.85
C VAL A 29 8.67 4.49 -9.24
N VAL A 30 9.56 3.96 -10.07
CA VAL A 30 10.88 3.48 -9.62
C VAL A 30 11.68 4.62 -8.97
N GLY A 31 12.27 4.33 -7.81
CA GLY A 31 12.98 5.27 -6.95
C GLY A 31 12.10 5.94 -5.88
N LEU A 32 10.77 5.87 -5.98
CA LEU A 32 9.85 6.47 -5.01
C LEU A 32 10.09 5.89 -3.61
N TYR A 33 10.26 6.76 -2.62
CA TYR A 33 10.38 6.37 -1.21
C TYR A 33 9.00 6.25 -0.59
N VAL A 34 8.65 5.05 -0.16
CA VAL A 34 7.31 4.68 0.33
C VAL A 34 7.40 4.01 1.70
N CYS A 35 6.33 4.14 2.49
CA CYS A 35 6.22 3.56 3.83
C CYS A 35 4.92 2.75 3.98
N LYS A 36 4.93 1.74 4.85
CA LYS A 36 3.71 1.09 5.37
C LYS A 36 3.76 1.04 6.89
N PHE A 37 2.59 0.97 7.53
CA PHE A 37 2.49 0.45 8.89
C PHE A 37 1.91 -0.97 8.82
N GLY A 38 2.65 -1.95 9.34
CA GLY A 38 2.23 -3.36 9.37
C GLY A 38 1.64 -3.76 10.71
N ILE A 39 0.53 -4.51 10.73
CA ILE A 39 -0.05 -5.02 11.99
C ILE A 39 0.80 -6.15 12.59
N GLY A 40 1.48 -6.92 11.72
CA GLY A 40 2.43 -7.96 12.13
C GLY A 40 3.73 -7.36 12.66
N THR A 41 4.33 -6.41 11.93
CA THR A 41 5.56 -5.73 12.38
C THR A 41 5.32 -4.77 13.55
N ARG A 42 4.13 -4.15 13.63
CA ARG A 42 3.73 -3.11 14.60
C ARG A 42 4.53 -1.81 14.52
N GLU A 43 5.14 -1.54 13.37
CA GLU A 43 5.97 -0.36 13.13
C GLU A 43 5.80 0.18 11.70
N THR A 44 6.13 1.46 11.55
CA THR A 44 6.22 2.11 10.23
C THR A 44 7.56 1.78 9.60
N THR A 45 7.52 1.05 8.51
CA THR A 45 8.68 0.55 7.75
C THR A 45 8.65 1.15 6.36
N CYS A 46 9.81 1.50 5.81
CA CYS A 46 9.91 2.28 4.58
C CYS A 46 11.01 1.73 3.65
N GLY A 47 10.86 1.97 2.35
CA GLY A 47 11.81 1.49 1.35
C GLY A 47 11.66 2.24 0.03
N HIS A 48 12.43 1.81 -0.98
CA HIS A 48 12.34 2.37 -2.33
C HIS A 48 11.71 1.38 -3.31
N VAL A 49 10.76 1.88 -4.11
CA VAL A 49 10.20 1.14 -5.25
C VAL A 49 11.32 0.85 -6.25
N MET A 50 11.62 -0.43 -6.46
CA MET A 50 12.66 -0.92 -7.38
C MET A 50 12.11 -1.24 -8.77
N LYS A 51 10.85 -1.67 -8.85
CA LYS A 51 10.18 -2.08 -10.09
C LYS A 51 8.68 -1.78 -9.98
N THR A 52 8.04 -1.48 -11.10
CA THR A 52 6.59 -1.26 -11.24
C THR A 52 6.05 -2.01 -12.46
N ASN A 53 4.73 -2.07 -12.64
CA ASN A 53 4.04 -2.71 -13.77
C ASN A 53 4.43 -4.18 -14.00
N LYS A 54 4.75 -4.91 -12.93
CA LYS A 54 5.09 -6.33 -13.00
C LYS A 54 3.85 -7.22 -13.01
N VAL A 55 4.07 -8.47 -13.43
CA VAL A 55 3.25 -9.61 -13.02
C VAL A 55 3.96 -10.29 -11.85
N SER A 56 3.26 -10.49 -10.74
CA SER A 56 3.73 -11.28 -9.60
C SER A 56 2.99 -12.62 -9.53
N VAL A 57 3.70 -13.67 -9.14
CA VAL A 57 3.14 -15.01 -8.91
C VAL A 57 3.15 -15.26 -7.42
N LEU A 58 1.97 -15.47 -6.82
CA LEU A 58 1.83 -15.91 -5.43
C LEU A 58 1.72 -17.45 -5.35
N GLU A 59 1.75 -17.97 -4.13
CA GLU A 59 1.48 -19.38 -3.86
C GLU A 59 0.16 -19.83 -4.50
N GLY A 60 0.14 -21.06 -5.01
CA GLY A 60 -1.01 -21.60 -5.76
C GLY A 60 -1.12 -21.12 -7.21
N ASN A 61 -0.08 -20.51 -7.78
CA ASN A 61 -0.03 -19.95 -9.14
C ASN A 61 -1.02 -18.79 -9.39
N ILE A 62 -1.38 -18.04 -8.34
CA ILE A 62 -2.20 -16.83 -8.47
C ILE A 62 -1.35 -15.75 -9.13
N LEU A 63 -1.79 -15.25 -10.28
CA LEU A 63 -1.16 -14.16 -11.00
C LEU A 63 -1.81 -12.83 -10.60
N ILE A 64 -0.99 -11.85 -10.20
CA ILE A 64 -1.42 -10.48 -9.97
C ILE A 64 -0.67 -9.59 -10.96
N THR A 65 -1.41 -8.79 -11.74
CA THR A 65 -0.85 -7.77 -12.64
C THR A 65 -0.71 -6.42 -11.94
N ASP A 66 0.00 -5.49 -12.57
CA ASP A 66 0.17 -4.12 -12.07
C ASP A 66 0.74 -4.12 -10.64
N THR A 67 1.80 -4.90 -10.45
CA THR A 67 2.49 -5.03 -9.17
C THR A 67 3.83 -4.31 -9.16
N SER A 68 4.21 -3.86 -7.98
CA SER A 68 5.53 -3.27 -7.72
C SER A 68 6.36 -4.16 -6.80
N GLU A 69 7.63 -3.77 -6.64
CA GLU A 69 8.59 -4.39 -5.73
C GLU A 69 9.33 -3.28 -4.98
N VAL A 70 9.29 -3.29 -3.64
CA VAL A 70 10.02 -2.34 -2.78
C VAL A 70 11.14 -3.07 -2.06
N ILE A 71 12.29 -2.42 -1.91
CA ILE A 71 13.43 -2.91 -1.12
C ILE A 71 13.64 -2.03 0.12
N GLY A 72 14.10 -2.65 1.21
CA GLY A 72 14.42 -1.97 2.48
C GLY A 72 13.25 -1.89 3.46
N MET A 73 12.07 -2.38 3.08
CA MET A 73 10.88 -2.38 3.92
C MET A 73 10.70 -3.75 4.59
N GLU A 74 10.88 -3.81 5.90
CA GLU A 74 10.62 -5.02 6.71
C GLU A 74 9.16 -5.48 6.56
N HIS A 75 8.91 -6.78 6.57
CA HIS A 75 7.57 -7.35 6.47
C HIS A 75 7.45 -8.66 7.27
N THR A 76 6.23 -8.98 7.69
CA THR A 76 5.94 -10.27 8.36
C THR A 76 4.49 -10.71 8.14
N GLY A 77 4.15 -11.92 8.60
CA GLY A 77 2.78 -12.44 8.57
C GLY A 77 1.81 -11.53 9.31
N GLY A 78 0.74 -11.13 8.65
CA GLY A 78 -0.24 -10.16 9.18
C GLY A 78 -0.08 -8.72 8.65
N ASP A 79 0.97 -8.43 7.88
CA ASP A 79 1.12 -7.14 7.19
C ASP A 79 0.36 -7.04 5.86
N SER A 80 -0.10 -8.16 5.29
CA SER A 80 -0.83 -8.17 4.01
C SER A 80 -2.17 -7.41 4.14
N GLY A 81 -2.48 -6.57 3.15
CA GLY A 81 -3.57 -5.61 3.18
C GLY A 81 -3.20 -4.24 3.76
N ALA A 82 -1.98 -4.06 4.30
CA ALA A 82 -1.53 -2.75 4.77
C ALA A 82 -1.42 -1.73 3.61
N PRO A 83 -1.89 -0.49 3.80
CA PRO A 83 -1.73 0.56 2.82
C PRO A 83 -0.28 1.06 2.79
N VAL A 84 0.26 1.19 1.58
CA VAL A 84 1.56 1.82 1.31
C VAL A 84 1.34 3.26 0.90
N PHE A 85 2.14 4.15 1.46
CA PHE A 85 1.94 5.58 1.30
C PHE A 85 3.24 6.38 1.12
N VAL A 86 3.09 7.53 0.48
CA VAL A 86 4.06 8.62 0.51
C VAL A 86 3.58 9.73 1.44
N LYS A 87 4.53 10.38 2.12
CA LYS A 87 4.30 11.60 2.88
C LYS A 87 5.16 12.73 2.30
N PRO A 88 4.59 13.81 1.76
CA PRO A 88 5.35 14.97 1.34
C PRO A 88 6.04 15.62 2.56
N TYR A 89 7.30 16.00 2.42
CA TYR A 89 8.12 16.50 3.54
C TYR A 89 7.54 17.73 4.26
N TYR A 90 6.71 18.51 3.57
CA TYR A 90 6.18 19.79 4.05
C TYR A 90 4.73 19.74 4.57
N THR A 91 4.08 18.57 4.57
CA THR A 91 2.65 18.45 4.92
C THR A 91 2.37 17.24 5.83
N PRO A 92 1.35 17.29 6.70
CA PRO A 92 0.84 16.10 7.40
C PRO A 92 0.24 15.07 6.43
N SER A 93 -0.25 15.55 5.28
CA SER A 93 -0.87 14.83 4.19
C SER A 93 -0.15 13.54 3.79
N THR A 94 -0.94 12.53 3.48
CA THR A 94 -0.50 11.19 3.08
C THR A 94 -1.22 10.81 1.79
N ARG A 95 -0.54 10.17 0.85
CA ARG A 95 -1.16 9.60 -0.36
C ARG A 95 -0.87 8.12 -0.45
N ILE A 96 -1.91 7.31 -0.66
CA ILE A 96 -1.76 5.87 -0.85
C ILE A 96 -1.27 5.60 -2.27
N VAL A 97 -0.30 4.71 -2.40
CA VAL A 97 0.33 4.36 -3.68
C VAL A 97 0.04 2.92 -4.06
N GLU A 98 0.03 2.03 -3.07
CA GLU A 98 0.02 0.57 -3.28
C GLU A 98 -0.62 -0.13 -2.06
N ILE A 99 -0.98 -1.40 -2.21
CA ILE A 99 -1.42 -2.26 -1.11
C ILE A 99 -0.47 -3.44 -0.98
N HIS A 100 0.06 -3.68 0.22
CA HIS A 100 0.99 -4.77 0.49
C HIS A 100 0.32 -6.15 0.39
N PHE A 101 0.88 -7.07 -0.39
CA PHE A 101 0.40 -8.46 -0.43
C PHE A 101 1.34 -9.47 0.24
N GLY A 102 2.65 -9.20 0.29
CA GLY A 102 3.63 -10.07 0.94
C GLY A 102 5.07 -9.72 0.56
N GLY A 103 6.03 -10.60 0.86
CA GLY A 103 7.43 -10.42 0.50
C GLY A 103 8.22 -11.72 0.56
N VAL A 104 9.52 -11.64 0.27
CA VAL A 104 10.42 -12.80 0.24
C VAL A 104 11.00 -13.01 1.64
N GLU A 105 10.67 -14.15 2.25
CA GLU A 105 11.10 -14.52 3.61
C GLU A 105 12.62 -14.37 3.80
N GLY A 106 13.02 -13.80 4.94
CA GLY A 106 14.43 -13.53 5.26
C GLY A 106 15.05 -12.35 4.50
N THR A 107 14.25 -11.54 3.81
CA THR A 107 14.71 -10.33 3.08
C THR A 107 13.82 -9.12 3.36
N THR A 108 14.26 -7.94 2.94
CA THR A 108 13.45 -6.70 2.93
C THR A 108 12.84 -6.42 1.55
N ILE A 109 12.72 -7.44 0.70
CA ILE A 109 12.10 -7.36 -0.63
C ILE A 109 10.64 -7.76 -0.51
N THR A 110 9.75 -6.83 -0.82
CA THR A 110 8.31 -6.96 -0.63
C THR A 110 7.56 -6.51 -1.88
N GLY A 111 6.35 -7.04 -2.08
CA GLY A 111 5.53 -6.85 -3.26
C GLY A 111 4.14 -6.28 -2.94
N PHE A 112 3.66 -5.45 -3.86
CA PHE A 112 2.46 -4.63 -3.67
C PHE A 112 1.63 -4.58 -4.94
N SER A 113 0.32 -4.47 -4.79
CA SER A 113 -0.61 -4.16 -5.87
C SER A 113 -0.66 -2.64 -6.04
N GLU A 114 -0.35 -2.13 -7.22
CA GLU A 114 -0.38 -0.70 -7.52
C GLU A 114 -1.83 -0.19 -7.53
N ILE A 115 -2.08 0.94 -6.86
CA ILE A 115 -3.44 1.43 -6.66
C ILE A 115 -4.16 1.73 -7.99
N ASP A 116 -3.41 2.18 -9.01
CA ASP A 116 -3.90 2.42 -10.36
C ASP A 116 -4.38 1.15 -11.07
N GLY A 117 -3.68 0.03 -10.90
CA GLY A 117 -4.09 -1.27 -11.44
C GLY A 117 -5.40 -1.73 -10.83
N ILE A 118 -5.52 -1.64 -9.50
CA ILE A 118 -6.74 -1.99 -8.78
C ILE A 118 -7.90 -1.05 -9.17
N PHE A 119 -7.66 0.26 -9.33
CA PHE A 119 -8.69 1.19 -9.83
C PHE A 119 -9.10 0.90 -11.28
N ARG A 120 -8.16 0.47 -12.14
CA ARG A 120 -8.44 0.10 -13.53
C ARG A 120 -9.32 -1.15 -13.62
N GLU A 121 -9.13 -2.12 -12.72
CA GLU A 121 -9.90 -3.36 -12.69
C GLU A 121 -11.27 -3.20 -11.99
N LEU A 122 -11.31 -2.53 -10.84
CA LEU A 122 -12.50 -2.42 -9.98
C LEU A 122 -13.31 -1.12 -10.15
N GLY A 123 -12.78 -0.13 -10.87
CA GLY A 123 -13.32 1.23 -10.88
C GLY A 123 -12.91 2.02 -9.63
N ASN A 124 -13.84 2.77 -9.04
CA ASN A 124 -13.52 3.62 -7.87
C ASN A 124 -13.50 2.81 -6.56
N MET A 125 -12.52 3.06 -5.68
CA MET A 125 -12.35 2.42 -4.36
C MET A 125 -12.39 3.42 -3.18
N GLU A 126 -12.65 2.93 -1.95
CA GLU A 126 -12.43 3.66 -0.66
C GLU A 126 -10.96 4.03 -0.48
N VAL A 127 -10.72 5.23 0.05
CA VAL A 127 -9.75 5.38 1.13
C VAL A 127 -10.42 6.24 2.22
N ALA A 128 -10.94 5.61 3.27
CA ALA A 128 -11.81 6.28 4.25
C ALA A 128 -11.02 6.78 5.46
N TYR A 129 -10.82 8.09 5.50
CA TYR A 129 -10.52 8.79 6.74
C TYR A 129 -11.85 9.20 7.40
N ASN A 130 -12.09 8.74 8.62
CA ASN A 130 -13.15 9.27 9.48
C ASN A 130 -12.48 10.15 10.54
N GLY A 131 -12.94 11.40 10.68
CA GLY A 131 -12.47 12.32 11.72
C GLY A 131 -13.11 12.07 13.07
#